data_AF-A0AAV6GNS6-F1
#
_entry.id   AF-A0AAV6GNS6-F1
#
_cell.length_a   1.000
_cell.length_b   1.000
_cell.length_c   1.000
_cell.angle_alpha   90.00
_cell.angle_beta   90.00
_cell.angle_gamma   90.00
#
_symmetry.space_group_name_H-M   'P 1'
#
loop_
_entity.id
_entity.type
_entity.pdbx_description
1 polymer ?
#
loop_
_entity_poly.entity_id
_entity_poly.type
_entity_poly.pdbx_seq_one_letter_code
_entity_poly.pdbx_strand_id
1 'polypeptide(L)'
;MTMMFEVGPGRGVTDPQCPASGMVYLEPMVYLEPSILGLPPFTSAGSTGLDSLSSRFLQELGQSFLQDSITFVRSSVKEVITSMDSNLTCSLLKLLDCFFKPFVPQEGTRPPPKKKLSRLSELIEPWFVFSLVWSVGATGDAASWLKFSVWLRDKMAEEKIKLCFPKEGLVYDYRLDDAGISNLSEEEEEDRDGKVQWVSWMESARQVVITPDTSYSDIIVPTPDTIRMSFLMDMLLSNKKPVLCIGPTGTGKTLTISDKLLKNMPAEYITHFLMFSAAHQ
;
A
#
# COMPACT_ATOMS: atom_id res chain seq x y z
N MET A 1 -39.50 5.60 -14.63
CA MET A 1 -38.05 5.71 -14.83
C MET A 1 -37.48 6.35 -13.58
N THR A 2 -36.61 5.65 -12.86
CA THR A 2 -36.00 6.16 -11.62
C THR A 2 -34.63 6.70 -11.95
N MET A 3 -34.37 7.98 -11.64
CA MET A 3 -33.02 8.56 -11.71
C MET A 3 -32.42 8.57 -10.31
N MET A 4 -31.19 8.05 -10.19
CA MET A 4 -30.43 8.06 -8.95
C MET A 4 -29.16 8.89 -9.17
N PHE A 5 -28.78 9.66 -8.15
CA PHE A 5 -27.58 10.49 -8.15
C PHE A 5 -26.72 10.12 -6.94
N GLU A 6 -25.45 9.81 -7.16
CA GLU A 6 -24.47 9.66 -6.09
C GLU A 6 -23.79 11.01 -5.87
N VAL A 7 -24.04 11.62 -4.71
CA VAL A 7 -23.56 12.95 -4.39
C VAL A 7 -22.59 12.83 -3.21
N GLY A 8 -21.34 13.28 -3.40
CA GLY A 8 -20.35 13.35 -2.32
C GLY A 8 -20.73 14.36 -1.24
N PRO A 9 -20.03 14.41 -0.09
CA PRO A 9 -20.33 15.33 1.00
C PRO A 9 -20.17 16.78 0.53
N GLY A 10 -21.26 17.39 0.09
CA GLY A 10 -21.33 18.77 -0.36
C GLY A 10 -21.75 19.68 0.78
N ARG A 11 -20.80 20.47 1.32
CA ARG A 11 -21.15 21.78 1.92
C ARG A 11 -21.62 22.68 0.79
N GLY A 12 -22.90 22.62 0.46
CA GLY A 12 -23.41 23.45 -0.64
C GLY A 12 -24.85 23.23 -1.08
N VAL A 13 -25.63 22.33 -0.47
CA VAL A 13 -27.08 22.28 -0.75
C VAL A 13 -27.81 23.12 0.29
N THR A 14 -27.68 24.44 0.19
CA THR A 14 -28.76 25.32 0.61
C THR A 14 -29.56 25.65 -0.65
N ASP A 15 -30.33 24.70 -1.16
CA ASP A 15 -31.20 24.99 -2.29
C ASP A 15 -32.56 24.29 -2.13
N PRO A 16 -33.68 25.04 -2.06
CA PRO A 16 -35.05 24.49 -2.09
C PRO A 16 -35.44 23.85 -3.44
N GLN A 17 -34.48 23.48 -4.30
CA GLN A 17 -34.70 22.88 -5.63
C GLN A 17 -34.90 21.35 -5.66
N CYS A 18 -34.81 20.64 -4.54
CA CYS A 18 -35.12 19.20 -4.48
C CYS A 18 -36.27 18.81 -3.52
N PRO A 19 -37.47 19.43 -3.57
CA PRO A 19 -38.58 19.04 -2.71
C PRO A 19 -39.30 17.75 -3.17
N ALA A 20 -39.03 17.26 -4.39
CA ALA A 20 -39.73 16.10 -4.98
C ALA A 20 -38.86 14.84 -5.15
N SER A 21 -37.58 14.88 -4.76
CA SER A 21 -36.68 13.72 -4.81
C SER A 21 -36.47 13.15 -3.42
N GLY A 22 -36.63 11.83 -3.25
CA GLY A 22 -36.26 11.16 -2.01
C GLY A 22 -34.75 11.24 -1.78
N MET A 23 -34.33 11.93 -0.72
CA MET A 23 -32.92 11.93 -0.29
C MET A 23 -32.71 10.74 0.65
N VAL A 24 -31.82 9.84 0.26
CA VAL A 24 -31.34 8.77 1.15
C VAL A 24 -30.00 9.21 1.71
N TYR A 25 -29.99 9.58 2.99
CA TYR A 25 -28.75 9.85 3.71
C TYR A 25 -28.16 8.52 4.14
N LEU A 26 -27.03 8.17 3.54
CA LEU A 26 -26.17 7.12 4.07
C LEU A 26 -25.37 7.77 5.20
N GLU A 27 -25.69 7.42 6.45
CA GLU A 27 -24.81 7.80 7.55
C GLU A 27 -23.44 7.20 7.27
N PRO A 28 -22.34 7.97 7.41
CA PRO A 28 -21.00 7.40 7.49
C PRO A 28 -20.84 6.75 8.88
N MET A 29 -21.77 5.86 9.25
CA MET A 29 -21.53 4.96 10.36
C MET A 29 -20.43 4.01 9.90
N VAL A 30 -19.29 4.12 10.58
CA VAL A 30 -18.24 3.10 10.61
C VAL A 30 -18.81 1.87 11.33
N TYR A 31 -19.84 1.24 10.75
CA TYR A 31 -19.96 -0.20 10.88
C TYR A 31 -18.91 -0.75 9.93
N LEU A 32 -17.72 -1.00 10.48
CA LEU A 32 -16.82 -2.05 10.00
C LEU A 32 -17.53 -3.39 10.18
N GLU A 33 -18.71 -3.56 9.57
CA GLU A 33 -19.24 -4.87 9.39
C GLU A 33 -18.29 -5.55 8.38
N PRO A 34 -17.78 -6.75 8.68
CA PRO A 34 -16.84 -7.45 7.80
C PRO A 34 -17.31 -7.54 6.34
N SER A 35 -18.63 -7.45 6.13
CA SER A 35 -19.35 -7.42 4.86
C SER A 35 -19.24 -6.09 4.09
N ILE A 36 -19.10 -4.95 4.78
CA ILE A 36 -19.10 -3.57 4.22
C ILE A 36 -17.67 -3.07 3.96
N LEU A 37 -16.66 -3.77 4.49
CA LEU A 37 -15.23 -3.54 4.26
C LEU A 37 -14.82 -3.54 2.77
N GLY A 38 -15.72 -3.88 1.84
CA GLY A 38 -15.42 -3.86 0.42
C GLY A 38 -14.24 -4.76 0.06
N LEU A 39 -13.86 -5.65 0.97
CA LEU A 39 -13.45 -6.98 0.58
C LEU A 39 -14.72 -7.55 -0.07
N PRO A 40 -14.85 -7.63 -1.42
CA PRO A 40 -15.37 -8.89 -1.90
C PRO A 40 -14.63 -9.94 -1.07
N PRO A 41 -15.31 -10.97 -0.55
CA PRO A 41 -14.54 -12.01 0.09
C PRO A 41 -13.42 -12.35 -0.90
N PHE A 42 -12.24 -12.66 -0.39
CA PHE A 42 -11.12 -13.21 -1.17
C PHE A 42 -11.55 -14.50 -1.93
N THR A 43 -12.75 -14.57 -2.49
CA THR A 43 -13.54 -15.71 -2.94
C THR A 43 -14.60 -15.34 -4.00
N SER A 44 -15.05 -14.09 -4.22
CA SER A 44 -16.19 -13.86 -5.15
C SER A 44 -15.82 -13.60 -6.61
N ALA A 45 -14.59 -13.23 -6.94
CA ALA A 45 -14.14 -13.15 -8.34
C ALA A 45 -12.61 -13.14 -8.45
N GLY A 46 -11.95 -14.30 -8.27
CA GLY A 46 -10.61 -14.50 -8.83
C GLY A 46 -9.53 -15.08 -7.92
N SER A 47 -9.64 -15.05 -6.59
CA SER A 47 -8.65 -15.72 -5.71
C SER A 47 -9.08 -17.14 -5.38
N THR A 48 -9.15 -17.99 -6.40
CA THR A 48 -9.24 -19.46 -6.26
C THR A 48 -7.97 -20.09 -5.66
N GLY A 49 -6.96 -19.29 -5.30
CA GLY A 49 -5.67 -19.76 -4.78
C GLY A 49 -5.43 -19.55 -3.28
N LEU A 50 -6.26 -18.80 -2.56
CA LEU A 50 -6.05 -18.54 -1.14
C LEU A 50 -6.98 -19.41 -0.28
N ASP A 51 -6.41 -20.30 0.52
CA ASP A 51 -7.16 -21.21 1.38
C ASP A 51 -8.05 -20.44 2.36
N SER A 52 -9.24 -21.01 2.66
CA SER A 52 -10.20 -20.44 3.63
C SER A 52 -9.59 -20.08 4.99
N LEU A 53 -8.49 -20.74 5.38
CA LEU A 53 -7.75 -20.48 6.61
C LEU A 53 -6.98 -19.16 6.55
N SER A 54 -6.30 -18.86 5.45
CA SER A 54 -5.56 -17.62 5.25
C SER A 54 -6.50 -16.41 5.23
N SER A 55 -7.68 -16.56 4.63
CA SER A 55 -8.72 -15.52 4.62
C SER A 55 -9.27 -15.22 6.03
N ARG A 56 -9.51 -16.26 6.84
CA ARG A 56 -9.91 -16.06 8.25
C ARG A 56 -8.83 -15.38 9.06
N PHE A 57 -7.58 -15.79 8.88
CA PHE A 57 -6.46 -15.21 9.61
C PHE A 57 -6.24 -13.72 9.28
N LEU A 58 -6.40 -13.33 8.01
CA LEU A 58 -6.40 -11.91 7.61
C LEU A 58 -7.57 -11.12 8.22
N GLN A 59 -8.74 -11.73 8.37
CA GLN A 59 -9.89 -11.10 9.03
C GLN A 59 -9.61 -10.85 10.52
N GLU A 60 -9.01 -11.81 11.21
CA GLU A 60 -8.61 -11.68 12.62
C GLU A 60 -7.58 -10.55 12.78
N LEU A 61 -6.54 -10.50 11.94
CA LEU A 61 -5.57 -9.40 11.92
C LEU A 61 -6.24 -8.06 11.62
N GLY A 62 -7.17 -8.02 10.67
CA GLY A 62 -7.96 -6.83 10.37
C GLY A 62 -8.75 -6.33 11.57
N GLN A 63 -9.43 -7.22 12.29
CA GLN A 63 -10.21 -6.86 13.48
C GLN A 63 -9.32 -6.38 14.63
N SER A 64 -8.16 -7.01 14.87
CA SER A 64 -7.24 -6.63 15.94
C SER A 64 -6.50 -5.32 15.70
N PHE A 65 -6.15 -5.02 14.44
CA PHE A 65 -5.24 -3.89 14.14
C PHE A 65 -5.92 -2.70 13.47
N LEU A 66 -6.88 -2.92 12.56
CA LEU A 66 -7.32 -1.86 11.65
C LEU A 66 -8.04 -0.73 12.39
N GLN A 67 -9.01 -1.08 13.24
CA GLN A 67 -9.80 -0.09 14.00
C GLN A 67 -8.92 0.71 14.95
N ASP A 68 -8.03 0.04 15.68
CA ASP A 68 -7.11 0.70 16.62
C ASP A 68 -6.12 1.60 15.87
N SER A 69 -5.63 1.17 14.71
CA SER A 69 -4.73 1.97 13.86
C SER A 69 -5.41 3.24 13.34
N ILE A 70 -6.67 3.12 12.86
CA ILE A 70 -7.45 4.28 12.40
C ILE A 70 -7.70 5.23 13.58
N THR A 71 -8.10 4.70 14.74
CA THR A 71 -8.33 5.49 15.96
C THR A 71 -7.07 6.24 16.39
N PHE A 72 -5.90 5.58 16.29
CA PHE A 72 -4.62 6.20 16.56
C PHE A 72 -4.33 7.34 15.57
N VAL A 73 -4.54 7.13 14.27
CA VAL A 73 -4.34 8.16 13.25
C VAL A 73 -5.23 9.37 13.52
N ARG A 74 -6.51 9.16 13.84
CA ARG A 74 -7.46 10.25 14.11
C ARG A 74 -7.13 11.06 15.36
N SER A 75 -6.51 10.45 16.36
CA SER A 75 -6.19 11.11 17.63
C SER A 75 -4.79 11.72 17.68
N SER A 76 -3.81 11.11 17.03
CA SER A 76 -2.39 11.33 17.31
C SER A 76 -1.55 11.71 16.09
N VAL A 77 -2.10 11.59 14.89
CA VAL A 77 -1.40 11.83 13.63
C VAL A 77 -1.87 13.12 12.97
N LYS A 78 -0.91 13.92 12.51
CA LYS A 78 -1.19 15.11 11.69
C LYS A 78 -1.06 14.74 10.23
N GLU A 79 -2.18 14.64 9.53
CA GLU A 79 -2.19 14.31 8.10
C GLU A 79 -1.91 15.54 7.23
N VAL A 80 -1.18 15.32 6.13
CA VAL A 80 -0.95 16.36 5.10
C VAL A 80 -2.26 16.67 4.36
N ILE A 81 -3.06 15.64 4.09
CA ILE A 81 -4.39 15.72 3.50
C ILE A 81 -5.29 14.84 4.36
N THR A 82 -6.41 15.37 4.81
CA THR A 82 -7.39 14.60 5.60
C THR A 82 -7.87 13.40 4.79
N SER A 83 -7.64 12.19 5.31
CA SER A 83 -8.06 10.96 4.66
C SER A 83 -9.43 10.51 5.18
N MET A 84 -10.17 9.74 4.37
CA MET A 84 -11.35 9.01 4.83
C MET A 84 -10.96 7.61 5.34
N ASP A 85 -11.60 7.12 6.40
CA ASP A 85 -11.30 5.81 6.99
C ASP A 85 -11.46 4.67 5.97
N SER A 86 -12.49 4.77 5.12
CA SER A 86 -12.72 3.87 3.99
C SER A 86 -11.56 3.88 2.98
N ASN A 87 -10.97 5.04 2.69
CA ASN A 87 -9.84 5.16 1.78
C ASN A 87 -8.56 4.57 2.37
N LEU A 88 -8.30 4.77 3.67
CA LEU A 88 -7.16 4.17 4.36
C LEU A 88 -7.25 2.64 4.29
N THR A 89 -8.43 2.13 4.59
CA THR A 89 -8.73 0.70 4.55
C THR A 89 -8.61 0.13 3.13
N CYS A 90 -9.20 0.79 2.13
CA CYS A 90 -9.05 0.39 0.73
C CYS A 90 -7.58 0.39 0.28
N SER A 91 -6.76 1.31 0.79
CA SER A 91 -5.33 1.37 0.47
C SER A 91 -4.57 0.18 1.06
N LEU A 92 -4.90 -0.22 2.29
CA LEU A 92 -4.36 -1.44 2.92
C LEU A 92 -4.70 -2.67 2.06
N LEU A 93 -5.97 -2.82 1.69
CA LEU A 93 -6.45 -3.96 0.90
C LEU A 93 -5.81 -4.02 -0.49
N LYS A 94 -5.60 -2.86 -1.13
CA LYS A 94 -4.90 -2.78 -2.42
C LYS A 94 -3.46 -3.26 -2.32
N LEU A 95 -2.74 -2.92 -1.23
CA LEU A 95 -1.37 -3.40 -1.02
C LEU A 95 -1.33 -4.92 -0.79
N LEU A 96 -2.25 -5.44 0.04
CA LEU A 96 -2.38 -6.89 0.24
C LEU A 96 -2.67 -7.62 -1.07
N ASP A 97 -3.61 -7.13 -1.88
CA ASP A 97 -3.94 -7.68 -3.19
C ASP A 97 -2.70 -7.77 -4.10
N CYS A 98 -1.82 -6.76 -4.07
CA CYS A 98 -0.55 -6.77 -4.81
C CYS A 98 0.38 -7.91 -4.36
N PHE A 99 0.46 -8.20 -3.05
CA PHE A 99 1.27 -9.31 -2.53
C PHE A 99 0.71 -10.69 -2.89
N PHE A 100 -0.61 -10.84 -2.93
CA PHE A 100 -1.25 -12.11 -3.26
C PHE A 100 -1.30 -12.40 -4.75
N LYS A 101 -1.24 -11.39 -5.62
CA LYS A 101 -1.38 -11.56 -7.07
C LYS A 101 -0.48 -12.64 -7.71
N PRO A 102 0.81 -12.79 -7.35
CA PRO A 102 1.63 -13.86 -7.90
C PRO A 102 1.05 -15.26 -7.61
N PHE A 103 0.38 -15.44 -6.47
CA PHE A 103 -0.15 -16.72 -6.03
C PHE A 103 -1.56 -17.02 -6.57
N VAL A 104 -2.18 -16.08 -7.28
CA VAL A 104 -3.47 -16.28 -7.92
C VAL A 104 -3.25 -16.96 -9.28
N PRO A 105 -3.83 -18.15 -9.53
CA PRO A 105 -3.68 -18.83 -10.81
C PRO A 105 -4.23 -17.95 -11.94
N GLN A 106 -3.37 -17.57 -12.89
CA GLN A 106 -3.80 -16.88 -14.11
C GLN A 106 -3.97 -17.89 -15.24
N GLU A 107 -4.99 -17.71 -16.08
CA GLU A 107 -5.22 -18.56 -17.25
C GLU A 107 -3.96 -18.60 -18.13
N GLY A 108 -3.41 -19.80 -18.33
CA GLY A 108 -2.19 -20.01 -19.14
C GLY A 108 -0.87 -20.00 -18.36
N THR A 109 -0.87 -19.77 -17.04
CA THR A 109 0.33 -19.86 -16.19
C THR A 109 0.39 -21.16 -15.40
N ARG A 110 1.60 -21.68 -15.15
CA ARG A 110 1.80 -22.87 -14.31
C ARG A 110 1.39 -22.54 -12.86
N PRO A 111 0.73 -23.47 -12.14
CA PRO A 111 0.38 -23.24 -10.75
C PRO A 111 1.66 -23.04 -9.91
N PRO A 112 1.61 -22.19 -8.86
CA PRO A 112 2.76 -21.93 -8.02
C PRO A 112 3.32 -23.21 -7.37
N PRO A 113 4.66 -23.32 -7.20
CA PRO A 113 5.28 -24.51 -6.62
C PRO A 113 4.75 -24.81 -5.21
N LYS A 114 4.43 -26.09 -4.93
CA LYS A 114 3.89 -26.54 -3.64
C LYS A 114 4.78 -26.17 -2.43
N LYS A 115 6.10 -26.13 -2.61
CA LYS A 115 7.06 -25.71 -1.57
C LYS A 115 6.90 -24.23 -1.18
N LYS A 116 6.62 -23.34 -2.16
CA LYS A 116 6.40 -21.91 -1.90
C LYS A 116 5.04 -21.68 -1.24
N LEU A 117 4.02 -22.44 -1.64
CA LEU A 117 2.70 -22.41 -1.00
C LEU A 117 2.72 -22.81 0.47
N SER A 118 3.54 -23.80 0.88
CA SER A 118 3.65 -24.17 2.30
C SER A 118 4.27 -23.08 3.18
N ARG A 119 5.10 -22.20 2.61
CA ARG A 119 5.73 -21.08 3.32
C ARG A 119 4.92 -19.79 3.25
N LEU A 120 3.82 -19.77 2.49
CA LEU A 120 2.95 -18.59 2.34
C LEU A 120 2.39 -18.11 3.69
N SER A 121 2.13 -19.04 4.63
CA SER A 121 1.66 -18.69 5.98
C SER A 121 2.67 -17.85 6.78
N GLU A 122 3.97 -17.93 6.46
CA GLU A 122 5.00 -17.08 7.07
C GLU A 122 4.88 -15.61 6.63
N LEU A 123 4.26 -15.36 5.48
CA LEU A 123 4.18 -14.04 4.85
C LEU A 123 2.90 -13.27 5.13
N ILE A 124 1.83 -13.95 5.56
CA ILE A 124 0.53 -13.31 5.76
C ILE A 124 0.60 -12.22 6.84
N GLU A 125 1.18 -12.52 8.01
CA GLU A 125 1.38 -11.54 9.10
C GLU A 125 2.22 -10.33 8.63
N PRO A 126 3.45 -10.53 8.10
CA PRO A 126 4.28 -9.39 7.72
C PRO A 126 3.75 -8.63 6.50
N TRP A 127 3.04 -9.25 5.56
CA TRP A 127 2.36 -8.52 4.49
C TRP A 127 1.24 -7.63 5.02
N PHE A 128 0.46 -8.12 5.99
CA PHE A 128 -0.55 -7.31 6.66
C PHE A 128 0.08 -6.12 7.38
N VAL A 129 1.12 -6.35 8.18
CA VAL A 129 1.82 -5.29 8.92
C VAL A 129 2.47 -4.29 7.96
N PHE A 130 3.13 -4.75 6.90
CA PHE A 130 3.69 -3.87 5.86
C PHE A 130 2.59 -3.02 5.21
N SER A 131 1.49 -3.65 4.82
CA SER A 131 0.36 -2.97 4.19
C SER A 131 -0.25 -1.93 5.13
N LEU A 132 -0.35 -2.22 6.42
CA LEU A 132 -0.86 -1.30 7.44
C LEU A 132 0.05 -0.08 7.61
N VAL A 133 1.37 -0.27 7.69
CA VAL A 133 2.36 0.81 7.78
C VAL A 133 2.29 1.73 6.56
N TRP A 134 2.23 1.16 5.36
CA TRP A 134 2.27 1.90 4.09
C TRP A 134 0.89 2.35 3.57
N SER A 135 -0.17 2.14 4.36
CA SER A 135 -1.50 2.68 4.10
C SER A 135 -1.94 3.62 5.22
N VAL A 136 -2.44 3.06 6.33
CA VAL A 136 -2.96 3.79 7.50
C VAL A 136 -1.84 4.59 8.16
N GLY A 137 -0.68 3.97 8.37
CA GLY A 137 0.46 4.61 9.02
C GLY A 137 1.18 5.66 8.17
N ALA A 138 0.95 5.71 6.85
CA ALA A 138 1.75 6.52 5.94
C ALA A 138 1.32 7.98 5.84
N THR A 139 0.11 8.34 6.30
CA THR A 139 -0.49 9.66 6.04
C THR A 139 0.02 10.78 6.93
N GLY A 140 0.75 10.44 8.00
CA GLY A 140 1.31 11.38 8.95
C GLY A 140 2.59 12.07 8.50
N ASP A 141 3.00 13.09 9.26
CA ASP A 141 4.34 13.70 9.20
C ASP A 141 5.42 12.88 9.94
N ALA A 142 6.68 13.31 9.90
CA ALA A 142 7.79 12.62 10.53
C ALA A 142 7.63 12.42 12.05
N ALA A 143 7.01 13.38 12.74
CA ALA A 143 6.72 13.26 14.18
C ALA A 143 5.62 12.22 14.44
N SER A 144 4.61 12.16 13.57
CA SER A 144 3.55 11.16 13.61
C SER A 144 4.08 9.75 13.31
N TRP A 145 5.03 9.62 12.38
CA TRP A 145 5.69 8.35 12.07
C TRP A 145 6.44 7.78 13.27
N LEU A 146 7.13 8.63 14.04
CA LEU A 146 7.77 8.19 15.29
C LEU A 146 6.75 7.61 16.27
N LYS A 147 5.64 8.33 16.50
CA LYS A 147 4.59 7.89 17.44
C LYS A 147 3.90 6.60 16.96
N PHE A 148 3.55 6.53 15.68
CA PHE A 148 2.92 5.35 15.08
C PHE A 148 3.86 4.15 15.12
N SER A 149 5.16 4.35 14.86
CA SER A 149 6.17 3.29 14.94
C SER A 149 6.25 2.68 16.34
N VAL A 150 6.24 3.49 17.40
CA VAL A 150 6.26 3.00 18.78
C VAL A 150 4.96 2.25 19.08
N TRP A 151 3.82 2.88 18.83
CA TRP A 151 2.51 2.28 19.08
C TRP A 151 2.32 0.95 18.35
N LEU A 152 2.70 0.87 17.07
CA LEU A 152 2.55 -0.36 16.28
C LEU A 152 3.42 -1.49 16.85
N ARG A 153 4.64 -1.19 17.30
CA ARG A 153 5.53 -2.20 17.91
C ARG A 153 4.94 -2.74 19.21
N ASP A 154 4.35 -1.88 20.04
CA ASP A 154 3.67 -2.28 21.28
C ASP A 154 2.46 -3.15 20.95
N LYS A 155 1.62 -2.73 19.99
CA LYS A 155 0.45 -3.50 19.53
C LYS A 155 0.86 -4.86 18.94
N MET A 156 1.94 -4.93 18.16
CA MET A 156 2.48 -6.20 17.65
C MET A 156 2.92 -7.15 18.76
N ALA A 157 3.47 -6.62 19.86
CA ALA A 157 3.86 -7.42 21.02
C ALA A 157 2.64 -7.93 21.80
N GLU A 158 1.60 -7.11 21.95
CA GLU A 158 0.32 -7.48 22.58
C GLU A 158 -0.39 -8.61 21.82
N GLU A 159 -0.50 -8.47 20.50
CA GLU A 159 -1.14 -9.45 19.61
C GLU A 159 -0.22 -10.65 19.29
N LYS A 160 0.99 -10.69 19.86
CA LYS A 160 1.99 -11.77 19.72
C LYS A 160 2.35 -12.11 18.27
N ILE A 161 2.54 -11.08 17.45
CA ILE A 161 3.01 -11.23 16.07
C ILE A 161 4.37 -11.91 16.04
N LYS A 162 4.56 -12.87 15.11
CA LYS A 162 5.79 -13.69 15.07
C LYS A 162 7.01 -12.90 14.60
N LEU A 163 6.83 -12.04 13.60
CA LEU A 163 7.91 -11.29 12.96
C LEU A 163 7.89 -9.81 13.38
N CYS A 164 8.51 -9.50 14.51
CA CYS A 164 8.67 -8.12 14.99
C CYS A 164 9.78 -7.36 14.26
N PHE A 165 9.61 -6.06 14.09
CA PHE A 165 10.64 -5.17 13.55
C PHE A 165 11.89 -5.11 14.46
N PRO A 166 13.10 -4.91 13.91
CA PRO A 166 14.32 -4.70 14.70
C PRO A 166 14.19 -3.48 15.63
N LYS A 167 14.83 -3.50 16.80
CA LYS A 167 14.66 -2.46 17.84
C LYS A 167 15.17 -1.09 17.42
N GLU A 168 16.12 -1.04 16.50
CA GLU A 168 16.71 0.19 16.00
C GLU A 168 15.81 0.80 14.91
N GLY A 169 15.83 2.13 14.76
CA GLY A 169 15.07 2.82 13.72
C GLY A 169 13.54 2.72 13.84
N LEU A 170 12.86 3.31 12.87
CA LEU A 170 11.41 3.30 12.75
C LEU A 170 10.94 2.10 11.93
N VAL A 171 9.66 1.72 12.07
CA VAL A 171 9.06 0.68 11.20
C VAL A 171 9.17 1.03 9.70
N TYR A 172 9.23 2.32 9.36
CA TYR A 172 9.40 2.83 7.99
C TYR A 172 10.83 2.69 7.44
N ASP A 173 11.82 2.39 8.29
CA ASP A 173 13.22 2.16 7.89
C ASP A 173 13.44 0.74 7.36
N TYR A 174 12.43 -0.13 7.48
CA TYR A 174 12.51 -1.53 7.10
C TYR A 174 11.58 -1.86 5.93
N ARG A 175 12.04 -2.81 5.12
CA ARG A 175 11.24 -3.52 4.11
C ARG A 175 11.21 -5.01 4.45
N LEU A 176 10.22 -5.70 3.90
CA LEU A 176 10.13 -7.16 4.03
C LEU A 176 11.04 -7.82 3.00
N ASP A 177 12.00 -8.61 3.46
CA ASP A 177 12.64 -9.65 2.66
C ASP A 177 11.82 -10.94 2.83
N ASP A 178 11.18 -11.35 1.75
CA ASP A 178 10.32 -12.53 1.69
C ASP A 178 11.10 -13.81 1.36
N ALA A 179 12.43 -13.74 1.35
CA ALA A 179 13.33 -14.84 1.00
C ALA A 179 13.07 -15.45 -0.39
N GLY A 180 12.55 -14.66 -1.34
CA GLY A 180 12.27 -15.11 -2.71
C GLY A 180 11.01 -15.97 -2.85
N ILE A 181 10.15 -16.02 -1.83
CA ILE A 181 8.90 -16.80 -1.88
C ILE A 181 7.90 -16.18 -2.88
N SER A 182 7.83 -14.85 -3.01
CA SER A 182 6.94 -14.17 -3.97
C SER A 182 7.45 -14.16 -5.41
N ASN A 183 8.75 -14.40 -5.64
CA ASN A 183 9.27 -14.56 -6.99
C ASN A 183 8.94 -15.97 -7.50
N LEU A 184 8.04 -16.08 -8.47
CA LEU A 184 7.65 -17.36 -9.07
C LEU A 184 8.38 -17.69 -10.38
N SER A 185 9.34 -16.86 -10.80
CA SER A 185 10.14 -17.12 -12.01
C SER A 185 11.14 -18.28 -11.81
N GLU A 186 11.33 -19.08 -12.86
CA GLU A 186 12.19 -20.29 -12.86
C GLU A 186 13.70 -19.96 -12.89
N GLU A 187 14.09 -18.72 -13.24
CA GLU A 187 15.51 -18.34 -13.42
C GLU A 187 16.25 -18.07 -12.10
N GLU A 188 15.51 -17.88 -10.99
CA GLU A 188 16.05 -17.69 -9.65
C GLU A 188 15.66 -18.85 -8.72
N GLU A 189 15.68 -20.09 -9.22
CA GLU A 189 15.72 -21.32 -8.39
C GLU A 189 17.08 -21.49 -7.69
N GLU A 190 17.72 -20.40 -7.27
CA GLU A 190 18.66 -20.53 -6.16
C GLU A 190 17.81 -20.74 -4.92
N ASP A 191 17.92 -21.92 -4.31
CA ASP A 191 17.45 -22.21 -2.96
C ASP A 191 18.03 -21.15 -2.01
N ARG A 192 17.43 -19.97 -1.97
CA ARG A 192 17.61 -19.04 -0.87
C ARG A 192 16.93 -19.73 0.30
N ASP A 193 17.72 -20.47 1.07
CA ASP A 193 17.44 -20.88 2.45
C ASP A 193 17.36 -19.64 3.38
N GLY A 194 16.82 -18.55 2.86
CA GLY A 194 16.58 -17.31 3.56
C GLY A 194 15.35 -17.46 4.46
N LYS A 195 15.44 -16.80 5.61
CA LYS A 195 14.30 -16.60 6.51
C LYS A 195 13.63 -15.30 6.14
N VAL A 196 12.29 -15.28 6.23
CA VAL A 196 11.52 -14.04 6.11
C VAL A 196 11.96 -13.09 7.21
N GLN A 197 12.36 -11.87 6.85
CA GLN A 197 12.91 -10.92 7.81
C GLN A 197 12.71 -9.47 7.38
N TRP A 198 12.76 -8.56 8.35
CA TRP A 198 12.78 -7.13 8.12
C TRP A 198 14.22 -6.67 7.88
N VAL A 199 14.49 -6.07 6.72
CA VAL A 199 15.82 -5.56 6.34
C VAL A 199 15.76 -4.06 6.12
N SER A 200 16.86 -3.34 6.36
CA SER A 200 16.87 -1.89 6.13
C SER A 200 16.67 -1.58 4.64
N TRP A 201 15.88 -0.55 4.32
CA TRP A 201 15.76 -0.05 2.94
C TRP A 201 17.13 0.29 2.32
N MET A 202 18.07 0.74 3.14
CA MET A 202 19.38 1.21 2.68
C MET A 202 20.37 0.07 2.37
N GLU A 203 20.15 -1.14 2.88
CA GLU A 203 21.03 -2.29 2.59
C GLU A 203 21.04 -2.68 1.11
N SER A 204 19.96 -2.35 0.39
CA SER A 204 19.83 -2.59 -1.07
C SER A 204 19.92 -1.33 -1.91
N ALA A 205 20.31 -0.21 -1.31
CA ALA A 205 20.55 1.02 -2.05
C ALA A 205 21.76 0.82 -2.97
N ARG A 206 21.55 0.88 -4.29
CA ARG A 206 22.67 0.88 -5.25
C ARG A 206 23.46 2.17 -5.08
N GLN A 207 24.78 2.08 -5.04
CA GLN A 207 25.63 3.26 -5.09
C GLN A 207 25.49 3.93 -6.46
N VAL A 208 25.18 5.22 -6.48
CA VAL A 208 25.15 5.98 -7.74
C VAL A 208 26.56 6.30 -8.16
N VAL A 209 26.95 5.78 -9.33
CA VAL A 209 28.20 6.15 -9.99
C VAL A 209 27.93 7.37 -10.85
N ILE A 210 28.39 8.53 -10.42
CA ILE A 210 28.31 9.77 -11.20
C ILE A 210 29.55 9.84 -12.08
N THR A 211 29.35 9.79 -13.39
CA THR A 211 30.42 10.02 -14.37
C THR A 211 30.40 11.46 -14.85
N PRO A 212 31.51 12.03 -15.34
CA PRO A 212 31.53 13.40 -15.88
C PRO A 212 30.53 13.64 -17.03
N ASP A 213 30.14 12.58 -17.74
CA ASP A 213 29.18 12.62 -18.84
C ASP A 213 27.71 12.56 -18.37
N THR A 214 27.47 12.33 -17.07
CA THR A 214 26.12 12.27 -16.51
C THR A 214 25.53 13.69 -16.40
N SER A 215 24.45 13.95 -17.13
CA SER A 215 23.70 15.21 -17.01
C SER A 215 23.22 15.44 -15.58
N TYR A 216 23.38 16.65 -15.05
CA TYR A 216 22.91 17.01 -13.71
C TYR A 216 21.42 16.72 -13.50
N SER A 217 20.60 16.84 -14.55
CA SER A 217 19.17 16.56 -14.49
C SER A 217 18.83 15.07 -14.35
N ASP A 218 19.77 14.18 -14.64
CA ASP A 218 19.63 12.72 -14.54
C ASP A 218 20.20 12.14 -13.25
N ILE A 219 20.86 12.95 -12.42
CA ILE A 219 21.44 12.50 -11.16
C ILE A 219 20.33 12.42 -10.11
N ILE A 220 19.88 11.20 -9.81
CA ILE A 220 18.95 10.91 -8.72
C ILE A 220 19.73 10.25 -7.59
N VAL A 221 19.95 10.98 -6.50
CA VAL A 221 20.61 10.42 -5.32
C VAL A 221 19.63 9.51 -4.58
N PRO A 222 19.97 8.23 -4.34
CA PRO A 222 19.12 7.30 -3.62
C PRO A 222 19.10 7.71 -2.15
N THR A 223 18.00 8.34 -1.75
CA THR A 223 17.65 8.58 -0.37
C THR A 223 16.64 7.52 0.09
N PRO A 224 16.51 7.28 1.42
CA PRO A 224 15.48 6.38 1.94
C PRO A 224 14.10 6.63 1.34
N ASP A 225 13.69 7.90 1.23
CA ASP A 225 12.37 8.29 0.70
C ASP A 225 12.21 7.97 -0.78
N THR A 226 13.24 8.21 -1.60
CA THR A 226 13.20 7.84 -3.03
C THR A 226 13.11 6.33 -3.23
N ILE A 227 13.82 5.54 -2.43
CA ILE A 227 13.80 4.07 -2.50
C ILE A 227 12.42 3.55 -2.10
N ARG A 228 11.89 4.00 -0.96
CA ARG A 228 10.55 3.62 -0.47
C ARG A 228 9.46 3.95 -1.50
N MET A 229 9.47 5.19 -2.00
CA MET A 229 8.49 5.65 -2.98
C MET A 229 8.61 4.86 -4.28
N SER A 230 9.82 4.63 -4.78
CA SER A 230 10.06 3.85 -6.00
C SER A 230 9.54 2.41 -5.86
N PHE A 231 9.78 1.76 -4.71
CA PHE A 231 9.27 0.42 -4.42
C PHE A 231 7.73 0.37 -4.39
N LEU A 232 7.08 1.29 -3.66
CA LEU A 232 5.62 1.32 -3.58
C LEU A 232 4.97 1.66 -4.92
N MET A 233 5.56 2.59 -5.67
CA MET A 233 5.12 2.90 -7.04
C MET A 233 5.26 1.69 -7.95
N ASP A 234 6.39 0.98 -7.91
CA ASP A 234 6.60 -0.23 -8.69
C ASP A 234 5.54 -1.29 -8.38
N MET A 235 5.35 -1.58 -7.09
CA MET A 235 4.38 -2.54 -6.62
C MET A 235 2.96 -2.19 -7.11
N LEU A 236 2.52 -0.95 -6.91
CA LEU A 236 1.15 -0.56 -7.26
C LEU A 236 0.95 -0.46 -8.78
N LEU A 237 1.89 0.13 -9.52
CA LEU A 237 1.76 0.36 -10.96
C LEU A 237 1.84 -0.95 -11.75
N SER A 238 2.75 -1.86 -11.41
CA SER A 238 2.84 -3.21 -11.99
C SER A 238 1.60 -4.05 -11.70
N ASN A 239 0.87 -3.70 -10.62
CA ASN A 239 -0.43 -4.27 -10.28
C ASN A 239 -1.62 -3.51 -10.86
N LYS A 240 -1.40 -2.52 -11.74
CA LYS A 240 -2.42 -1.67 -12.37
C LYS A 240 -3.29 -0.93 -11.34
N LYS A 241 -2.71 -0.56 -10.20
CA LYS A 241 -3.35 0.25 -9.15
C LYS A 241 -2.89 1.71 -9.28
N PRO A 242 -3.81 2.69 -9.27
CA PRO A 242 -3.44 4.10 -9.35
C PRO A 242 -2.74 4.57 -8.06
N VAL A 243 -1.77 5.47 -8.20
CA VAL A 243 -0.95 6.00 -7.10
C VAL A 243 -1.07 7.53 -7.06
N LEU A 244 -1.18 8.09 -5.86
CA LEU A 244 -1.11 9.52 -5.61
C LEU A 244 0.09 9.84 -4.72
N CYS A 245 1.07 10.56 -5.26
CA CYS A 245 2.23 11.01 -4.50
C CYS A 245 2.03 12.44 -4.02
N ILE A 246 2.02 12.66 -2.71
CA ILE A 246 1.82 13.97 -2.09
C ILE A 246 3.07 14.45 -1.36
N GLY A 247 3.20 15.76 -1.16
CA GLY A 247 4.27 16.36 -0.36
C GLY A 247 4.65 17.77 -0.84
N PRO A 248 5.44 18.50 -0.05
CA PRO A 248 5.78 19.90 -0.34
C PRO A 248 6.61 20.03 -1.62
N THR A 249 6.58 21.21 -2.26
CA THR A 249 7.34 21.47 -3.49
C THR A 249 8.85 21.30 -3.25
N GLY A 250 9.57 20.82 -4.26
CA GLY A 250 11.04 20.67 -4.19
C GLY A 250 11.55 19.38 -3.55
N THR A 251 10.68 18.44 -3.14
CA THR A 251 11.11 17.15 -2.53
C THR A 251 11.40 16.04 -3.54
N GLY A 252 11.78 16.36 -4.78
CA GLY A 252 12.16 15.36 -5.79
C GLY A 252 11.03 14.45 -6.30
N LYS A 253 9.77 14.59 -5.83
CA LYS A 253 8.64 13.72 -6.22
C LYS A 253 8.48 13.56 -7.74
N THR A 254 8.43 14.67 -8.48
CA THR A 254 8.28 14.65 -9.95
C THR A 254 9.45 13.94 -10.62
N LEU A 255 10.66 14.11 -10.09
CA LEU A 255 11.86 13.45 -10.60
C LEU A 255 11.78 11.93 -10.36
N THR A 256 11.44 11.49 -9.14
CA THR A 256 11.27 10.06 -8.83
C THR A 256 10.17 9.40 -9.67
N ILE A 257 9.03 10.09 -9.87
CA ILE A 257 7.93 9.58 -10.68
C ILE A 257 8.34 9.49 -12.15
N SER A 258 8.93 10.55 -12.70
CA SER A 258 9.34 10.56 -14.12
C SER A 258 10.41 9.52 -14.41
N ASP A 259 11.40 9.36 -13.53
CA ASP A 259 12.42 8.32 -13.65
C ASP A 259 11.81 6.92 -13.62
N LYS A 260 10.89 6.66 -12.67
CA LYS A 260 10.18 5.38 -12.61
C LYS A 260 9.41 5.10 -13.89
N LEU A 261 8.57 6.04 -14.32
CA LEU A 261 7.67 5.89 -15.47
C LEU A 261 8.36 5.85 -16.83
N LEU A 262 9.55 6.47 -16.97
CA LEU A 262 10.27 6.54 -18.24
C LEU A 262 11.35 5.48 -18.38
N LYS A 263 12.05 5.12 -17.29
CA LYS A 263 13.23 4.24 -17.35
C LYS A 263 12.97 2.86 -16.75
N ASN A 264 12.03 2.74 -15.83
CA ASN A 264 11.89 1.56 -14.95
C ASN A 264 10.47 0.95 -14.98
N MET A 265 9.75 1.07 -16.10
CA MET A 265 8.47 0.37 -16.35
C MET A 265 8.59 -0.58 -17.54
N PRO A 266 7.83 -1.69 -17.58
CA PRO A 266 7.80 -2.59 -18.72
C PRO A 266 7.36 -1.88 -20.02
N ALA A 267 7.77 -2.41 -21.17
CA ALA A 267 7.51 -1.82 -22.49
C ALA A 267 6.03 -1.69 -22.88
N GLU A 268 5.13 -2.34 -22.13
CA GLU A 268 3.68 -2.22 -22.30
C GLU A 268 3.10 -0.88 -21.78
N TYR A 269 3.87 -0.12 -21.00
CA TYR A 269 3.43 1.16 -20.43
C TYR A 269 3.78 2.32 -21.36
N ILE A 270 2.81 3.21 -21.56
CA ILE A 270 2.99 4.47 -22.28
C ILE A 270 2.72 5.63 -21.32
N THR A 271 3.72 6.49 -21.15
CA THR A 271 3.66 7.61 -20.19
C THR A 271 3.32 8.91 -20.90
N HIS A 272 2.28 9.60 -20.41
CA HIS A 272 1.91 10.95 -20.83
C HIS A 272 1.96 11.90 -19.64
N PHE A 273 2.76 12.96 -19.73
CA PHE A 273 2.83 13.98 -18.69
C PHE A 273 1.82 15.09 -18.98
N LEU A 274 0.86 15.25 -18.06
CA LEU A 274 -0.11 16.34 -18.05
C LEU A 274 0.19 17.23 -16.84
N MET A 275 0.58 18.48 -17.08
CA MET A 275 0.81 19.45 -16.01
C MET A 275 -0.40 20.37 -15.88
N PHE A 276 -1.00 20.37 -14.69
CA PHE A 276 -2.08 21.28 -14.36
C PHE A 276 -1.49 22.56 -13.77
N SER A 277 -1.68 23.68 -14.45
CA SER A 277 -1.40 25.02 -13.93
C SER A 277 -2.71 25.77 -13.73
N ALA A 278 -2.81 26.58 -12.68
CA ALA A 278 -3.89 27.54 -12.57
C ALA A 278 -3.79 28.52 -13.75
N ALA A 279 -4.87 28.69 -14.50
CA ALA A 279 -4.97 29.84 -15.39
C ALA A 279 -5.04 31.08 -14.50
N HIS A 280 -4.08 32.00 -14.63
CA HIS A 280 -4.26 33.35 -14.09
C HIS A 280 -5.42 33.98 -14.87
N GLN A 281 -6.61 34.00 -14.25
CA GLN A 281 -7.69 34.92 -14.58
C GLN A 281 -7.75 36.02 -13.53
#